data_AF-A0A286TVI0-F1
#
_entry.id   AF-A0A286TVI0-F1
#
_cell.length_a   1.000
_cell.length_b   1.000
_cell.length_c   1.000
_cell.angle_alpha   90.00
_cell.angle_beta   90.00
_cell.angle_gamma   90.00
#
_symmetry.space_group_name_H-M   'P 1'
#
loop_
_entity.id
_entity.type
_entity.pdbx_description
1 polymer ?
#
loop_
_entity_poly.entity_id
_entity_poly.type
_entity_poly.pdbx_seq_one_letter_code
_entity_poly.pdbx_strand_id
1 'polypeptide(L)'
;MFYTPAIFSAFLLLGILFTNETGAYNNDSTFGGVIAGTYLLTEADDGGSRFVTITSDGCWFGIHSYQLDKKFSNQQGVWKKTGKREITARTLNFSLLQDDVGSSRFTFTVEFDKTYQRVSGEFSGKLFPAGVDPLDPLAIPIKTFSNTFAGKRLIITED
;
A
#
# COMPACT_ATOMS: atom_id res chain seq x y z
N MET A 1 -23.43 -77.97 -14.79
CA MET A 1 -22.25 -77.09 -14.92
C MET A 1 -22.79 -75.74 -15.36
N PHE A 2 -23.07 -74.83 -14.43
CA PHE A 2 -23.73 -73.54 -14.72
C PHE A 2 -22.73 -72.42 -14.47
N TYR A 3 -22.40 -71.69 -15.53
CA TYR A 3 -21.54 -70.50 -15.52
C TYR A 3 -22.38 -69.25 -15.21
N THR A 4 -21.92 -68.43 -14.27
CA THR A 4 -22.43 -67.06 -14.03
C THR A 4 -21.31 -66.08 -14.38
N PRO A 5 -21.52 -65.09 -15.25
CA PRO A 5 -20.53 -64.04 -15.46
C PRO A 5 -20.76 -62.90 -14.46
N ALA A 6 -19.70 -62.53 -13.74
CA ALA A 6 -19.67 -61.31 -12.94
C ALA A 6 -19.47 -60.10 -13.88
N ILE A 7 -20.41 -59.16 -13.87
CA ILE A 7 -20.32 -57.90 -14.63
C ILE A 7 -19.45 -56.94 -13.81
N PHE A 8 -18.25 -56.63 -14.31
CA PHE A 8 -17.43 -55.53 -13.80
C PHE A 8 -18.04 -54.19 -14.23
N SER A 9 -18.46 -53.40 -13.26
CA SER A 9 -18.93 -52.03 -13.43
C SER A 9 -17.72 -51.10 -13.48
N ALA A 10 -17.55 -50.34 -14.56
CA ALA A 10 -16.51 -49.32 -14.70
C ALA A 10 -17.18 -47.96 -14.99
N PHE A 11 -17.35 -47.15 -13.94
CA PHE A 11 -17.70 -45.74 -14.10
C PHE A 11 -16.40 -44.92 -14.20
N LEU A 12 -16.08 -44.46 -15.42
CA LEU A 12 -15.00 -43.51 -15.67
C LEU A 12 -15.56 -42.10 -15.43
N LEU A 13 -15.27 -41.51 -14.27
CA LEU A 13 -15.57 -40.09 -14.00
C LEU A 13 -14.43 -39.23 -14.54
N LEU A 14 -14.67 -38.59 -15.69
CA LEU A 14 -13.77 -37.61 -16.30
C LEU A 14 -13.93 -36.27 -15.54
N GLY A 15 -13.13 -36.07 -14.51
CA GLY A 15 -13.03 -34.78 -13.82
C GLY A 15 -12.18 -33.80 -14.62
N ILE A 16 -12.81 -32.90 -15.37
CA ILE A 16 -12.13 -31.76 -15.99
C ILE A 16 -11.79 -30.77 -14.86
N LEU A 17 -10.55 -30.82 -14.37
CA LEU A 17 -10.01 -29.79 -13.51
C LEU A 17 -9.75 -28.55 -14.36
N PHE A 18 -10.63 -27.56 -14.26
CA PHE A 18 -10.33 -26.19 -14.68
C PHE A 18 -9.22 -25.67 -13.77
N THR A 19 -7.98 -25.67 -14.26
CA THR A 19 -6.89 -24.94 -13.62
C THR A 19 -7.16 -23.46 -13.82
N ASN A 20 -7.69 -22.79 -12.80
CA ASN A 20 -7.54 -21.35 -12.67
C ASN A 20 -6.04 -21.07 -12.62
N GLU A 21 -5.49 -20.41 -13.64
CA GLU A 21 -4.15 -19.85 -13.57
C GLU A 21 -4.15 -18.73 -12.52
N THR A 22 -4.00 -19.11 -11.25
CA THR A 22 -3.45 -18.20 -10.26
C THR A 22 -2.00 -18.00 -10.66
N GLY A 23 -1.66 -16.83 -11.22
CA GLY A 23 -0.28 -16.45 -11.51
C GLY A 23 0.60 -16.83 -10.32
N ALA A 24 1.44 -17.84 -10.52
CA ALA A 24 2.25 -18.42 -9.47
C ALA A 24 3.21 -17.35 -8.96
N TYR A 25 3.09 -17.00 -7.69
CA TYR A 25 4.09 -16.22 -6.99
C TYR A 25 5.43 -16.96 -7.08
N ASN A 26 6.46 -16.32 -7.65
CA ASN A 26 7.82 -16.84 -7.55
C ASN A 26 8.16 -17.00 -6.07
N ASN A 27 8.48 -18.24 -5.68
CA ASN A 27 8.63 -18.72 -4.30
C ASN A 27 9.78 -18.04 -3.52
N ASP A 28 10.56 -17.19 -4.18
CA ASP A 28 11.74 -16.52 -3.61
C ASP A 28 11.50 -15.03 -3.30
N SER A 29 10.29 -14.50 -3.54
CA SER A 29 10.00 -13.09 -3.29
C SER A 29 9.69 -12.80 -1.81
N THR A 30 10.51 -11.97 -1.17
CA THR A 30 10.20 -11.44 0.17
C THR A 30 8.96 -10.54 0.09
N PHE A 31 8.18 -10.42 1.16
CA PHE A 31 7.00 -9.54 1.18
C PHE A 31 7.32 -8.11 0.70
N GLY A 32 8.49 -7.58 1.05
CA GLY A 32 8.97 -6.29 0.54
C GLY A 32 9.18 -6.28 -0.97
N GLY A 33 9.80 -7.31 -1.54
CA GLY A 33 9.95 -7.46 -2.99
C GLY A 33 8.62 -7.56 -3.73
N VAL A 34 7.61 -8.18 -3.10
CA VAL A 34 6.25 -8.31 -3.65
C VAL A 34 5.55 -6.96 -3.74
N ILE A 35 5.61 -6.15 -2.69
CA ILE A 35 4.89 -4.88 -2.62
C ILE A 35 5.67 -3.70 -3.21
N ALA A 36 6.97 -3.86 -3.48
CA ALA A 36 7.79 -2.81 -4.01
C ALA A 36 7.25 -2.30 -5.35
N GLY A 37 7.29 -0.99 -5.53
CA GLY A 37 6.82 -0.32 -6.73
C GLY A 37 6.29 1.08 -6.46
N THR A 38 5.89 1.73 -7.54
CA THR A 38 5.25 3.05 -7.49
C THR A 38 3.74 2.92 -7.62
N TYR A 39 3.00 3.67 -6.83
CA TYR A 39 1.55 3.66 -6.72
C TYR A 39 1.00 5.07 -6.91
N LEU A 40 -0.11 5.18 -7.64
CA LEU A 40 -0.95 6.37 -7.64
C LEU A 40 -2.08 6.15 -6.62
N LEU A 41 -2.12 6.98 -5.60
CA LEU A 41 -3.18 7.02 -4.59
C LEU A 41 -4.12 8.19 -4.88
N THR A 42 -5.40 7.97 -4.67
CA THR A 42 -6.48 8.96 -4.71
C THR A 42 -7.16 8.99 -3.36
N GLU A 43 -7.19 10.18 -2.76
CA GLU A 43 -7.80 10.45 -1.46
C GLU A 43 -9.29 10.67 -1.62
N ALA A 44 -10.06 10.25 -0.62
CA ALA A 44 -11.53 10.30 -0.67
C ALA A 44 -12.12 11.70 -0.44
N ASP A 45 -11.29 12.70 -0.13
CA ASP A 45 -11.72 14.08 0.11
C ASP A 45 -11.84 14.87 -1.22
N ASP A 46 -11.47 16.15 -1.20
CA ASP A 46 -11.50 17.10 -2.32
C ASP A 46 -10.56 16.72 -3.50
N GLY A 47 -10.26 15.44 -3.70
CA GLY A 47 -9.53 14.94 -4.87
C GLY A 47 -8.01 14.96 -4.73
N GLY A 48 -7.47 14.98 -3.51
CA GLY A 48 -6.03 14.83 -3.28
C GLY A 48 -5.50 13.55 -3.95
N SER A 49 -4.33 13.65 -4.58
CA SER A 49 -3.63 12.49 -5.13
C SER A 49 -2.16 12.47 -4.74
N ARG A 50 -1.60 11.26 -4.61
CA ARG A 50 -0.20 11.02 -4.27
C ARG A 50 0.45 10.04 -5.22
N PHE A 51 1.68 10.32 -5.62
CA PHE A 51 2.60 9.29 -6.08
C PHE A 51 3.37 8.77 -4.89
N VAL A 52 3.38 7.46 -4.70
CA VAL A 52 4.09 6.79 -3.60
C VAL A 52 4.99 5.71 -4.17
N THR A 53 6.27 5.74 -3.82
CA THR A 53 7.19 4.62 -4.06
C THR A 53 7.44 3.88 -2.76
N ILE A 54 7.10 2.59 -2.75
CA ILE A 54 7.41 1.65 -1.68
C ILE A 54 8.61 0.84 -2.16
N THR A 55 9.70 0.88 -1.41
CA THR A 55 10.90 0.09 -1.73
C THR A 55 10.90 -1.22 -0.97
N SER A 56 11.57 -2.23 -1.50
CA SER A 56 11.62 -3.57 -0.91
C SER A 56 12.33 -3.64 0.44
N ASP A 57 13.21 -2.67 0.72
CA ASP A 57 14.04 -2.57 1.93
C ASP A 57 13.40 -1.75 3.06
N GLY A 58 12.17 -1.25 2.88
CA GLY A 58 11.43 -0.60 3.97
C GLY A 58 11.30 0.92 3.85
N CYS A 59 11.69 1.55 2.75
CA CYS A 59 11.54 3.00 2.55
C CYS A 59 10.23 3.35 1.83
N TRP A 60 9.75 4.56 2.12
CA TRP A 60 8.56 5.17 1.53
C TRP A 60 8.89 6.57 1.04
N PHE A 61 8.57 6.86 -0.23
CA PHE A 61 8.74 8.19 -0.81
C PHE A 61 7.42 8.66 -1.40
N GLY A 62 6.95 9.83 -0.98
CA GLY A 62 5.66 10.38 -1.38
C GLY A 62 5.78 11.76 -2.01
N ILE A 63 4.99 12.00 -3.06
CA ILE A 63 4.78 13.31 -3.67
C ILE A 63 3.28 13.54 -3.72
N HIS A 64 2.80 14.69 -3.27
CA HIS A 64 1.37 14.99 -3.21
C HIS A 64 1.02 16.12 -4.18
N SER A 65 -0.08 15.97 -4.91
CA SER A 65 -0.59 16.95 -5.88
C SER A 65 -0.71 18.37 -5.32
N TYR A 66 -1.28 18.53 -4.13
CA TYR A 66 -1.39 19.84 -3.44
C TYR A 66 -0.13 20.36 -2.74
N GLN A 67 1.05 19.74 -2.92
CA GLN A 67 2.25 20.17 -2.17
C GLN A 67 2.67 21.61 -2.47
N LEU A 68 2.40 22.10 -3.68
CA LEU A 68 2.66 23.49 -4.06
C LEU A 68 1.66 24.45 -3.41
N ASP A 69 0.36 24.16 -3.54
CA ASP A 69 -0.71 25.00 -3.02
C ASP A 69 -0.74 25.05 -1.49
N LYS A 70 -0.44 23.92 -0.86
CA LYS A 70 -0.39 23.76 0.61
C LYS A 70 1.03 23.94 1.16
N LYS A 71 2.00 24.28 0.30
CA LYS A 71 3.36 24.70 0.62
C LYS A 71 4.10 23.71 1.53
N PHE A 72 4.24 22.47 1.09
CA PHE A 72 4.99 21.45 1.82
C PHE A 72 5.92 20.65 0.88
N SER A 73 6.98 20.06 1.44
CA SER A 73 7.96 19.27 0.68
C SER A 73 7.45 17.87 0.34
N ASN A 74 8.19 17.14 -0.49
CA ASN A 74 7.99 15.70 -0.65
C ASN A 74 8.11 14.97 0.71
N GLN A 75 7.45 13.82 0.80
CA GLN A 75 7.42 12.96 1.97
C GLN A 75 8.50 11.88 1.86
N GLN A 76 9.17 11.61 2.98
CA GLN A 76 10.13 10.52 3.11
C GLN A 76 9.83 9.74 4.39
N GLY A 77 10.03 8.43 4.38
CA GLY A 77 9.66 7.62 5.52
C GLY A 77 10.05 6.16 5.41
N VAL A 78 9.49 5.40 6.34
CA VAL A 78 9.73 3.97 6.49
C VAL A 78 8.42 3.22 6.64
N TRP A 79 8.41 1.94 6.26
CA TRP A 79 7.26 1.06 6.43
C TRP A 79 7.67 -0.27 7.08
N LYS A 80 6.68 -0.93 7.69
CA LYS A 80 6.79 -2.31 8.17
C LYS A 80 5.53 -3.09 7.88
N LYS A 81 5.65 -4.40 7.71
CA LYS A 81 4.51 -5.32 7.62
C LYS A 81 3.76 -5.37 8.96
N THR A 82 2.45 -5.23 8.92
CA THR A 82 1.57 -5.28 10.10
C THR A 82 0.48 -6.33 10.00
N GLY A 83 0.18 -6.82 8.80
CA GLY A 83 -0.78 -7.89 8.56
C GLY A 83 -0.38 -8.77 7.37
N LYS A 84 -1.24 -9.71 7.00
CA LYS A 84 -0.95 -10.66 5.89
C LYS A 84 -0.63 -9.94 4.58
N ARG A 85 -1.38 -8.89 4.27
CA ARG A 85 -1.25 -8.01 3.11
C ARG A 85 -1.37 -6.56 3.53
N GLU A 86 -0.76 -6.21 4.66
CA GLU A 86 -0.89 -4.88 5.24
C GLU A 86 0.47 -4.36 5.69
N ILE A 87 0.71 -3.08 5.44
CA ILE A 87 1.82 -2.33 6.01
C ILE A 87 1.32 -1.13 6.80
N THR A 88 2.11 -0.72 7.79
CA THR A 88 2.06 0.62 8.35
C THR A 88 3.29 1.39 7.90
N ALA A 89 3.10 2.58 7.34
CA ALA A 89 4.17 3.50 6.99
C ALA A 89 4.13 4.75 7.87
N ARG A 90 5.29 5.33 8.16
CA ARG A 90 5.44 6.64 8.80
C ARG A 90 6.32 7.52 7.95
N THR A 91 5.88 8.74 7.68
CA THR A 91 6.62 9.69 6.84
C THR A 91 6.74 11.05 7.51
N LEU A 92 7.73 11.81 7.05
CA LEU A 92 7.98 13.19 7.38
C LEU A 92 8.04 14.03 6.11
N ASN A 93 7.62 15.28 6.21
CA ASN A 93 7.94 16.34 5.26
C ASN A 93 8.11 17.67 5.99
N PHE A 94 8.72 18.64 5.33
CA PHE A 94 8.72 20.03 5.78
C PHE A 94 7.47 20.74 5.32
N SER A 95 6.97 21.66 6.14
CA SER A 95 5.75 22.44 5.85
C SER A 95 6.06 23.91 6.06
N LEU A 96 5.82 24.74 5.04
CA LEU A 96 5.99 26.18 5.15
C LEU A 96 4.81 26.75 5.93
N LEU A 97 5.12 27.32 7.09
CA LEU A 97 4.17 28.05 7.93
C LEU A 97 4.20 29.54 7.54
N GLN A 98 3.43 30.37 8.25
CA GLN A 98 3.37 31.80 7.96
C GLN A 98 4.74 32.47 8.10
N ASP A 99 5.45 32.18 9.20
CA ASP A 99 6.68 32.88 9.58
C ASP A 99 7.93 31.97 9.62
N ASP A 100 7.77 30.65 9.45
CA ASP A 100 8.86 29.68 9.61
C ASP A 100 8.57 28.35 8.88
N VAL A 101 9.48 27.38 8.99
CA VAL A 101 9.35 26.02 8.46
C VAL A 101 9.11 25.03 9.59
N GLY A 102 7.91 24.46 9.59
CA GLY A 102 7.54 23.35 10.48
C GLY A 102 7.79 21.99 9.83
N SER A 103 7.31 20.95 10.50
CA SER A 103 7.36 19.58 9.98
C SER A 103 6.00 18.89 10.14
N SER A 104 5.70 17.99 9.22
CA SER A 104 4.51 17.14 9.31
C SER A 104 4.92 15.69 9.42
N ARG A 105 4.27 14.95 10.32
CA ARG A 105 4.39 13.50 10.46
C ARG A 105 3.10 12.83 10.04
N PHE A 106 3.19 11.83 9.17
CA PHE A 106 2.07 11.03 8.73
C PHE A 106 2.22 9.58 9.20
N THR A 107 1.10 8.93 9.46
CA THR A 107 1.01 7.47 9.59
C THR A 107 -0.01 6.96 8.59
N PHE A 108 0.39 6.02 7.74
CA PHE A 108 -0.46 5.36 6.75
C PHE A 108 -0.65 3.90 7.16
N THR A 109 -1.89 3.42 7.05
CA THR A 109 -2.21 2.00 7.03
C THR A 109 -2.60 1.65 5.60
N VAL A 110 -1.91 0.68 5.00
CA VAL A 110 -2.11 0.29 3.59
C VAL A 110 -2.41 -1.19 3.52
N GLU A 111 -3.57 -1.55 2.99
CA GLU A 111 -3.93 -2.92 2.65
C GLU A 111 -3.77 -3.15 1.14
N PHE A 112 -3.14 -4.27 0.78
CA PHE A 112 -2.98 -4.73 -0.58
C PHE A 112 -4.06 -5.74 -0.94
N ASP A 113 -4.56 -5.63 -2.16
CA ASP A 113 -5.43 -6.64 -2.75
C ASP A 113 -4.69 -7.97 -2.97
N LYS A 114 -5.41 -9.00 -3.41
CA LYS A 114 -4.80 -10.33 -3.60
C LYS A 114 -3.72 -10.35 -4.69
N THR A 115 -3.76 -9.41 -5.63
CA THR A 115 -2.79 -9.29 -6.72
C THR A 115 -1.62 -8.35 -6.40
N TYR A 116 -1.71 -7.62 -5.29
CA TYR A 116 -0.79 -6.55 -4.87
C TYR A 116 -0.66 -5.39 -5.88
N GLN A 117 -1.58 -5.31 -6.83
CA GLN A 117 -1.67 -4.25 -7.83
C GLN A 117 -2.59 -3.10 -7.40
N ARG A 118 -3.43 -3.33 -6.39
CA ARG A 118 -4.33 -2.32 -5.83
C ARG A 118 -4.12 -2.19 -4.33
N VAL A 119 -4.32 -0.97 -3.85
CA VAL A 119 -4.23 -0.66 -2.43
C VAL A 119 -5.44 0.14 -1.98
N SER A 120 -5.76 0.01 -0.71
CA SER A 120 -6.69 0.89 -0.01
C SER A 120 -6.19 1.12 1.41
N GLY A 121 -6.64 2.18 2.04
CA GLY A 121 -6.23 2.43 3.40
C GLY A 121 -6.64 3.79 3.92
N GLU A 122 -5.96 4.16 4.99
CA GLU A 122 -6.18 5.41 5.70
C GLU A 122 -4.86 6.01 6.14
N PHE A 123 -4.87 7.32 6.38
CA PHE A 123 -3.75 7.99 7.01
C PHE A 123 -4.22 9.04 7.99
N SER A 124 -3.33 9.33 8.93
CA SER A 124 -3.43 10.48 9.82
C SER A 124 -2.15 11.29 9.73
N GLY A 125 -2.29 12.61 9.75
CA GLY A 125 -1.20 13.56 9.73
C GLY A 125 -1.25 14.49 10.95
N LYS A 126 -0.06 14.89 11.38
CA LYS A 126 0.18 15.86 12.46
C LYS A 126 1.16 16.89 11.93
N LEU A 127 0.79 18.18 11.98
CA LEU A 127 1.66 19.31 11.67
C LEU A 127 2.21 19.88 12.98
N PHE A 128 3.51 20.11 13.03
CA PHE A 128 4.24 20.66 14.16
C PHE A 128 4.84 22.02 13.79
N PRO A 129 4.93 22.96 14.74
CA PRO A 129 5.58 24.25 14.52
C PRO A 129 7.09 24.06 14.37
N ALA A 130 7.79 25.13 13.97
CA ALA A 130 9.24 25.12 13.87
C ALA A 130 9.91 24.83 15.23
N GLY A 131 11.05 24.13 15.19
CA GLY A 131 11.83 23.76 16.38
C GLY A 131 11.24 22.61 17.22
N VAL A 132 10.03 22.13 16.94
CA VAL A 132 9.45 20.96 17.61
C VAL A 132 9.90 19.67 16.92
N ASP A 133 10.37 18.70 17.70
CA ASP A 133 10.71 17.37 17.20
C ASP A 133 9.42 16.59 16.85
N PRO A 134 9.16 16.29 15.57
CA PRO A 134 7.98 15.51 15.18
C PRO A 134 8.08 14.04 15.55
N LEU A 135 9.23 13.55 16.04
CA LEU A 135 9.44 12.16 16.47
C LEU A 135 9.16 11.96 17.96
N ASP A 136 9.16 13.03 18.76
CA ASP A 136 8.75 12.97 20.16
C ASP A 136 7.27 12.55 20.27
N PRO A 137 6.94 11.46 20.99
CA PRO A 137 5.57 11.02 21.19
C PRO A 137 4.70 12.03 21.96
N LEU A 138 5.31 12.92 22.76
CA LEU A 138 4.64 13.93 23.58
C LEU A 138 4.52 15.29 22.88
N ALA A 139 5.15 15.47 21.71
CA ALA A 139 5.04 16.71 20.95
C ALA A 139 3.57 17.05 20.61
N ILE A 140 3.21 18.31 20.83
CA ILE A 140 1.85 18.82 20.60
C ILE A 140 1.77 19.38 19.16
N PRO A 141 0.95 18.80 18.27
CA PRO A 141 0.76 19.34 16.93
C PRO A 141 -0.12 20.58 16.93
N ILE A 142 0.13 21.51 16.01
CA ILE A 142 -0.71 22.68 15.76
C ILE A 142 -1.91 22.36 14.85
N LYS A 143 -1.84 21.24 14.11
CA LYS A 143 -2.96 20.76 13.29
C LYS A 143 -2.89 19.25 13.14
N THR A 144 -4.05 18.61 13.12
CA THR A 144 -4.23 17.20 12.77
C THR A 144 -5.20 17.07 11.60
N PHE A 145 -5.08 15.98 10.85
CA PHE A 145 -5.96 15.66 9.75
C PHE A 145 -5.90 14.16 9.48
N SER A 146 -6.94 13.62 8.85
CA SER A 146 -7.04 12.21 8.52
C SER A 146 -7.90 12.02 7.28
N ASN A 147 -7.60 11.01 6.49
CA ASN A 147 -8.42 10.65 5.34
C ASN A 147 -8.20 9.18 4.95
N THR A 148 -9.05 8.67 4.06
CA THR A 148 -8.90 7.39 3.39
C THR A 148 -8.41 7.58 1.96
N PHE A 149 -7.89 6.51 1.38
CA PHE A 149 -7.46 6.50 -0.01
C PHE A 149 -7.67 5.11 -0.65
N ALA A 150 -7.73 5.13 -1.98
CA ALA A 150 -7.58 3.95 -2.81
C ALA A 150 -6.47 4.21 -3.83
N GLY A 151 -5.83 3.17 -4.34
CA GLY A 151 -4.73 3.33 -5.27
C GLY A 151 -4.47 2.12 -6.16
N LYS A 152 -3.65 2.37 -7.17
CA LYS A 152 -3.20 1.36 -8.14
C LYS A 152 -1.70 1.47 -8.36
N ARG A 153 -1.05 0.32 -8.56
CA ARG A 153 0.36 0.24 -8.95
C ARG A 153 0.51 0.77 -10.38
N LEU A 154 1.56 1.55 -10.61
CA LEU A 154 2.02 1.91 -11.94
C LEU A 154 2.68 0.68 -12.57
N ILE A 155 2.19 0.27 -13.74
CA ILE A 155 2.70 -0.87 -14.51
C ILE A 155 3.13 -0.40 -15.89
N ILE A 156 4.07 -1.12 -16.49
CA ILE A 156 4.40 -0.95 -17.91
C ILE A 156 3.41 -1.80 -18.71
N THR A 157 2.70 -1.19 -19.65
CA THR A 157 1.90 -1.88 -20.66
C THR A 157 2.62 -1.79 -22.00
N GLU A 158 2.56 -2.85 -22.79
CA GLU A 158 2.88 -2.77 -24.21
C GLU A 158 1.64 -2.19 -24.90
N ASP A 159 1.77 -0.98 -25.44
CA ASP A 159 0.72 -0.31 -26.21
C ASP A 159 0.64 -0.86 -27.66
#